data_AF-A0A0H2MLZ1-F1
#
_entry.id   AF-A0A0H2MLZ1-F1
#
_cell.length_a   1.000
_cell.length_b   1.000
_cell.length_c   1.000
_cell.angle_alpha   90.00
_cell.angle_beta   90.00
_cell.angle_gamma   90.00
#
_symmetry.space_group_name_H-M   'P 1'
#
loop_
_entity.id
_entity.type
_entity.pdbx_description
1 polymer ?
#
loop_
_entity_poly.entity_id
_entity_poly.type
_entity_poly.pdbx_seq_one_letter_code
_entity_poly.pdbx_strand_id
1 'polypeptide(L)' 'MTYSAKNLSEALGKEMAHGYRARKIAKLAGKIHHNHRSELSRYLDCKLMQLTAMEEGPEFEFSEGEMQHLISELRSH' A
#
# COMPACT_ATOMS: atom_id res chain seq x y z
N MET A 1 17.45 8.78 -1.34
CA MET A 1 17.14 7.82 -0.25
C MET A 1 16.19 6.82 -0.83
N THR A 2 16.38 5.52 -0.63
CA THR A 2 15.50 4.49 -1.19
C THR A 2 14.19 4.42 -0.41
N TYR A 3 13.04 4.46 -1.10
CA TYR A 3 11.75 4.24 -0.47
C TYR A 3 11.66 2.81 0.12
N SER A 4 11.32 2.70 1.41
CA SER A 4 11.40 1.44 2.17
C SER A 4 10.05 0.88 2.59
N ALA A 5 10.02 -0.39 3.03
CA ALA A 5 8.84 -1.03 3.60
C ALA A 5 8.30 -0.28 4.82
N LYS A 6 9.20 0.27 5.65
CA LYS A 6 8.84 1.14 6.77
C LYS A 6 8.06 2.36 6.30
N ASN A 7 8.53 3.06 5.26
CA ASN A 7 7.83 4.24 4.72
C ASN A 7 6.42 3.88 4.22
N LEU A 8 6.29 2.74 3.53
CA LEU A 8 4.99 2.26 3.06
C LEU A 8 4.06 1.92 4.24
N SER A 9 4.56 1.20 5.25
CA SER A 9 3.78 0.81 6.43
C SER A 9 3.26 2.02 7.21
N GLU A 10 4.07 3.09 7.31
CA GLU A 10 3.68 4.33 7.97
C GLU A 10 2.62 5.08 7.18
N ALA A 11 2.77 5.15 5.84
CA ALA A 11 1.79 5.80 4.98
C ALA A 11 0.42 5.08 5.02
N LEU A 12 0.42 3.75 4.89
CA LEU A 12 -0.78 2.93 4.98
C LEU A 12 -1.41 2.98 6.38
N GLY A 13 -0.58 2.92 7.44
CA GLY A 13 -1.05 3.03 8.81
C GLY A 13 -1.74 4.36 9.12
N LYS A 14 -1.21 5.48 8.58
CA LYS A 14 -1.85 6.79 8.70
C LYS A 14 -3.20 6.85 7.99
N GLU A 15 -3.30 6.31 6.77
CA GLU A 15 -4.57 6.28 6.05
C GLU A 15 -5.61 5.40 6.77
N MET A 16 -5.19 4.24 7.29
CA MET A 16 -6.04 3.33 8.07
C MET A 16 -6.55 3.95 9.38
N ALA A 17 -5.78 4.84 10.02
CA ALA A 17 -6.19 5.52 11.24
C ALA A 17 -7.42 6.43 11.06
N HIS A 18 -7.75 6.80 9.82
CA HIS A 18 -8.95 7.58 9.47
C HIS A 18 -10.15 6.70 9.08
N GLY A 19 -10.06 5.37 9.29
CA GLY A 19 -11.04 4.37 8.90
C GLY A 19 -10.73 3.73 7.54
N TYR A 20 -10.98 2.43 7.42
CA TYR A 20 -10.65 1.68 6.20
C TYR A 20 -11.49 2.12 5.00
N ARG A 21 -10.81 2.52 3.91
CA ARG A 21 -11.42 2.92 2.65
C ARG A 21 -10.55 2.44 1.48
N ALA A 22 -10.91 1.31 0.88
CA ALA A 22 -10.18 0.67 -0.22
C ALA A 22 -9.74 1.65 -1.31
N ARG A 23 -10.68 2.44 -1.86
CA ARG A 23 -10.38 3.47 -2.88
C ARG A 23 -9.34 4.52 -2.46
N LYS A 24 -9.28 4.88 -1.17
CA LYS A 24 -8.27 5.84 -0.71
C LYS A 24 -6.89 5.21 -0.61
N ILE A 25 -6.83 3.97 -0.13
CA ILE A 25 -5.60 3.18 -0.08
C ILE A 25 -5.04 2.98 -1.49
N ALA A 26 -5.90 2.62 -2.45
CA ALA A 26 -5.50 2.42 -3.84
C ALA A 26 -4.91 3.70 -4.46
N LYS A 27 -5.56 4.85 -4.27
CA LYS A 27 -5.03 6.16 -4.70
C LYS A 27 -3.70 6.53 -4.04
N LEU A 28 -3.56 6.24 -2.75
CA LEU A 28 -2.31 6.46 -2.03
C LEU A 28 -1.19 5.59 -2.60
N ALA A 29 -1.47 4.31 -2.84
CA ALA A 29 -0.52 3.37 -3.43
C ALA A 29 -0.08 3.81 -4.83
N GLY A 30 -1.01 4.21 -5.70
CA GLY A 30 -0.69 4.72 -7.04
C GLY A 30 0.19 5.97 -6.99
N LYS A 31 -0.07 6.90 -6.07
CA LYS A 31 0.79 8.08 -5.86
C LYS A 31 2.20 7.71 -5.39
N ILE A 32 2.32 6.81 -4.43
CA ILE A 32 3.62 6.34 -3.93
C ILE A 32 4.39 5.62 -5.04
N HIS A 33 3.71 4.75 -5.79
CA HIS A 33 4.29 4.02 -6.91
C HIS A 33 4.86 4.96 -7.96
N HIS A 34 4.07 5.95 -8.37
CA HIS A 34 4.50 6.96 -9.34
C HIS A 34 5.69 7.79 -8.84
N ASN A 35 5.62 8.29 -7.60
CA ASN A 35 6.63 9.20 -7.05
C ASN A 35 7.97 8.51 -6.75
N HIS A 36 7.95 7.23 -6.40
CA HIS A 36 9.13 6.50 -5.95
C HIS A 36 9.57 5.40 -6.92
N ARG A 37 9.00 5.33 -8.14
CA ARG A 37 9.18 4.21 -9.07
C ARG A 37 10.63 3.75 -9.27
N SER A 38 11.57 4.70 -9.39
CA SER A 38 13.01 4.39 -9.58
C SER A 38 13.72 3.85 -8.33
N GLU A 39 13.08 3.99 -7.17
CA GLU A 39 13.63 3.63 -5.86
C GLU A 39 13.00 2.36 -5.28
N LEU A 40 11.92 1.85 -5.88
CA LEU A 40 11.21 0.68 -5.36
C LEU A 40 12.02 -0.60 -5.54
N SER A 41 12.10 -1.38 -4.47
CA SER A 41 12.46 -2.78 -4.60
C SER A 41 11.34 -3.53 -5.33
N ARG A 42 11.67 -4.66 -5.96
CA ARG A 42 10.67 -5.52 -6.63
C ARG A 42 9.51 -5.90 -5.70
N TYR A 43 9.80 -6.15 -4.42
CA TYR A 43 8.79 -6.47 -3.43
C TYR A 43 7.79 -5.31 -3.23
N LEU A 44 8.29 -4.08 -3.05
CA LEU A 44 7.43 -2.91 -2.85
C LEU A 44 6.67 -2.54 -4.12
N ASP A 45 7.30 -2.67 -5.29
CA ASP A 45 6.66 -2.48 -6.58
C ASP A 45 5.44 -3.41 -6.74
N CYS A 46 5.62 -4.71 -6.46
CA CYS A 46 4.53 -5.69 -6.48
C CYS A 46 3.40 -5.33 -5.51
N LYS A 47 3.71 -4.98 -4.25
CA LYS A 47 2.67 -4.64 -3.25
C LYS A 47 1.91 -3.37 -3.65
N LEU A 48 2.59 -2.35 -4.16
CA LEU A 48 1.96 -1.11 -4.61
C LEU A 48 1.07 -1.32 -5.84
N MET A 49 1.49 -2.18 -6.78
CA MET A 49 0.64 -2.56 -7.92
C MET A 49 -0.62 -3.30 -7.46
N GLN A 50 -0.52 -4.25 -6.53
CA GLN A 50 -1.67 -4.95 -5.96
C GLN A 50 -2.66 -3.98 -5.29
N LEU A 51 -2.14 -3.05 -4.49
CA LEU A 51 -2.98 -2.04 -3.84
C LEU A 51 -3.65 -1.09 -4.85
N THR A 52 -2.95 -0.74 -5.94
CA THR A 52 -3.52 0.11 -7.00
C THR A 52 -4.65 -0.61 -7.75
N ALA A 53 -4.53 -1.93 -7.95
CA ALA A 53 -5.56 -2.74 -8.60
C ALA A 53 -6.90 -2.77 -7.84
N MET A 54 -6.93 -2.38 -6.56
CA MET A 54 -8.17 -2.21 -5.80
C MET A 54 -9.09 -1.11 -6.38
N GLU A 55 -8.59 -0.24 -7.27
CA GLU A 55 -9.46 0.70 -8.01
C GLU A 55 -10.32 0.03 -9.08
N GLU A 56 -9.92 -1.15 -9.56
CA GLU A 56 -10.58 -1.84 -10.69
C GLU A 56 -11.94 -2.42 -10.29
N GLY A 57 -12.10 -2.86 -9.04
CA GLY A 57 -13.37 -3.38 -8.55
C GLY A 57 -13.29 -4.08 -7.19
N PRO A 58 -14.44 -4.33 -6.53
CA PRO A 58 -14.53 -5.00 -5.23
C PRO A 58 -13.85 -6.38 -5.17
N GLU A 59 -13.75 -7.08 -6.30
CA GLU A 59 -13.09 -8.38 -6.42
C GLU A 59 -11.57 -8.32 -6.22
N PHE A 60 -10.98 -7.13 -6.35
CA PHE A 60 -9.56 -6.88 -6.10
C PHE A 60 -9.33 -6.13 -4.78
N GLU A 61 -10.39 -5.65 -4.14
CA GLU A 61 -10.29 -4.93 -2.87
C GLU A 61 -9.84 -5.85 -1.75
N PHE A 62 -8.83 -5.42 -1.01
CA PHE A 62 -8.45 -6.09 0.23
C PHE A 62 -9.56 -5.87 1.25
N SER A 63 -9.76 -6.82 2.16
CA SER A 63 -10.49 -6.58 3.39
C SER A 63 -9.66 -5.72 4.35
N GLU A 64 -10.32 -5.15 5.37
CA GLU A 64 -9.63 -4.42 6.42
C GLU A 64 -8.59 -5.29 7.16
N GLY A 65 -8.93 -6.57 7.40
CA GLY A 65 -8.03 -7.53 8.03
C GLY A 65 -6.78 -7.83 7.18
N GLU A 66 -6.95 -7.99 5.87
CA GLU A 66 -5.83 -8.17 4.94
C GLU A 66 -4.93 -6.92 4.89
N MET A 67 -5.50 -5.72 4.97
CA MET A 67 -4.71 -4.49 5.07
C MET A 67 -3.92 -4.40 6.39
N GLN A 68 -4.53 -4.74 7.52
CA GLN A 68 -3.83 -4.78 8.81
C GLN A 68 -2.70 -5.82 8.81
N HIS A 69 -2.94 -6.97 8.18
CA HIS A 69 -1.91 -8.00 8.00
C HIS A 69 -0.75 -7.48 7.13
N LEU A 70 -1.04 -6.87 5.99
CA LEU A 70 -0.02 -6.28 5.11
C LEU A 70 0.82 -5.21 5.83
N ILE A 71 0.19 -4.32 6.59
CA ILE A 71 0.93 -3.30 7.36
C ILE A 71 1.86 -3.95 8.39
N SER A 72 1.42 -5.05 9.01
CA SER A 72 2.24 -5.79 9.96
C SER A 72 3.42 -6.49 9.26
N GLU A 73 3.17 -7.14 8.11
CA GLU A 73 4.21 -7.73 7.25
C GLU A 73 5.29 -6.70 6.87
N LEU A 74 4.87 -5.51 6.41
CA LEU A 74 5.76 -4.42 6.01
C LEU A 74 6.62 -3.85 7.15
N ARG A 75 6.18 -3.97 8.40
CA ARG A 75 6.95 -3.55 9.58
C ARG A 75 8.02 -4.56 9.98
N SER A 76 7.86 -5.81 9.55
CA SER A 76 8.78 -6.92 9.83
C SER A 76 9.75 -7.19 8.69
N HIS A 77 9.63 -6.48 7.56
CA HIS A 77 10.50 -6.53 6.39
C HIS A 77 11.61 -5.48 6.47
#